data_AF-S5V8H6-F1
#
_entry.id   AF-S5V8H6-F1
#
_cell.length_a   1.000
_cell.length_b   1.000
_cell.length_c   1.000
_cell.angle_alpha   90.00
_cell.angle_beta   90.00
_cell.angle_gamma   90.00
#
_symmetry.space_group_name_H-M   'P 1'
#
loop_
_entity.id
_entity.type
_entity.pdbx_description
1 polymer ?
#
loop_
_entity_poly.entity_id
_entity_poly.type
_entity_poly.pdbx_seq_one_letter_code
_entity_poly.pdbx_strand_id
1 'polypeptide(L)'
;MEIRVDVAGNAIISATVVLRDSAIHLQAFAAPKSEGIWDAVREEIGTGIVQQGGIIDEVEGPLGWELQAQVQVQLPDGSDGFQIVRFVGVDGPRWFLRGVISGKAALHPHAASEVEQVFRDTVVVRGQDPMAPRDPILLRLSEGMEINSPSQEPENGAAAS
;
A
#
# COMPACT_ATOMS: atom_id res chain seq x y z
N MET A 1 -5.73 -14.60 7.51
CA MET A 1 -5.77 -13.31 6.81
C MET A 1 -6.18 -12.27 7.82
N GLU A 2 -5.42 -11.18 7.90
CA GLU A 2 -5.70 -10.03 8.77
C GLU A 2 -5.83 -8.79 7.88
N ILE A 3 -6.74 -7.88 8.21
CA ILE A 3 -6.88 -6.58 7.53
C ILE A 3 -6.60 -5.48 8.55
N ARG A 4 -5.65 -4.61 8.21
CA ARG A 4 -5.33 -3.40 8.96
C ARG A 4 -5.78 -2.20 8.14
N VAL A 5 -6.16 -1.11 8.80
CA VAL A 5 -6.64 0.11 8.14
C VAL A 5 -5.81 1.29 8.59
N ASP A 6 -5.50 2.19 7.65
CA ASP A 6 -4.85 3.46 7.96
C ASP A 6 -5.89 4.56 8.04
N VAL A 7 -5.84 5.33 9.12
CA VAL A 7 -6.79 6.41 9.40
C VAL A 7 -6.08 7.76 9.32
N ALA A 8 -6.62 8.66 8.52
CA ALA A 8 -6.22 10.07 8.48
C ALA A 8 -7.37 10.92 9.05
N GLY A 9 -7.17 11.50 10.23
CA GLY A 9 -8.23 12.18 10.96
C GLY A 9 -9.33 11.20 11.37
N ASN A 10 -10.51 11.33 10.77
CA ASN A 10 -11.65 10.43 11.02
C ASN A 10 -12.03 9.59 9.78
N ALA A 11 -11.13 9.52 8.79
CA ALA A 11 -11.38 8.84 7.53
C ALA A 11 -10.37 7.71 7.31
N ILE A 12 -10.85 6.57 6.81
CA ILE A 12 -9.99 5.46 6.42
C ILE A 12 -9.52 5.71 5.00
N ILE A 13 -8.20 5.72 4.78
CA ILE A 13 -7.59 6.10 3.50
C ILE A 13 -6.97 4.92 2.75
N SER A 14 -6.62 3.85 3.44
CA SER A 14 -6.01 2.65 2.88
C SER A 14 -6.21 1.44 3.78
N ALA A 15 -5.97 0.27 3.22
CA ALA A 15 -6.01 -0.99 3.95
C ALA A 15 -4.76 -1.83 3.64
N THR A 16 -4.24 -2.52 4.63
CA THR A 16 -3.19 -3.53 4.46
C THR A 16 -3.78 -4.91 4.71
N VAL A 17 -3.68 -5.79 3.72
CA VAL A 17 -4.03 -7.20 3.87
C VAL A 17 -2.77 -7.99 4.17
N VAL A 18 -2.74 -8.70 5.30
CA VAL A 18 -1.62 -9.53 5.74
C VAL A 18 -1.97 -11.01 5.56
N LEU A 19 -1.10 -11.71 4.82
CA LEU A 19 -1.17 -13.14 4.50
C LEU A 19 0.14 -13.81 4.89
N ARG A 20 0.18 -14.44 6.08
CA ARG A 20 1.38 -15.08 6.65
C ARG A 20 2.53 -14.07 6.73
N ASP A 21 3.63 -14.33 6.01
CA ASP A 21 4.83 -13.48 5.97
C ASP A 21 4.80 -12.48 4.79
N SER A 22 3.62 -12.22 4.23
CA SER A 22 3.43 -11.32 3.08
C SER A 22 2.33 -10.31 3.38
N ALA A 23 2.42 -9.14 2.77
CA ALA A 23 1.39 -8.12 2.90
C ALA A 23 1.25 -7.33 1.60
N ILE A 24 0.04 -6.80 1.38
CA ILE A 24 -0.22 -5.76 0.39
C ILE A 24 -0.94 -4.59 1.04
N HIS A 25 -0.34 -3.41 0.90
CA HIS A 25 -0.98 -2.13 1.17
C HIS A 25 -1.77 -1.70 -0.07
N LEU A 26 -3.04 -1.36 0.11
CA LEU A 26 -3.96 -0.96 -0.96
C LEU A 26 -4.44 0.46 -0.70
N GLN A 27 -4.29 1.32 -1.71
CA GLN A 27 -4.79 2.68 -1.67
C GLN A 27 -5.36 3.10 -3.02
N ALA A 28 -6.60 3.59 -3.01
CA ALA A 28 -7.26 4.11 -4.20
C ALA A 28 -7.17 5.64 -4.25
N PHE A 29 -6.98 6.18 -5.44
CA PHE A 29 -6.89 7.61 -5.71
C PHE A 29 -7.86 8.00 -6.82
N ALA A 30 -8.37 9.23 -6.77
CA ALA A 30 -9.12 9.79 -7.87
C ALA A 30 -8.20 10.04 -9.07
N ALA A 31 -8.68 9.73 -10.27
CA ALA A 31 -7.97 9.99 -11.52
C ALA A 31 -8.81 10.89 -12.46
N PRO A 32 -8.18 11.54 -13.45
CA PRO A 32 -8.88 12.25 -14.53
C PRO A 32 -9.83 11.32 -15.30
N LYS A 33 -10.73 11.91 -16.11
CA LYS A 33 -11.64 11.12 -16.95
C LYS A 33 -10.97 10.52 -18.19
N SER A 34 -9.88 11.13 -18.64
CA SER A 34 -9.29 10.90 -19.96
C SER A 34 -8.00 10.08 -19.95
N GLU A 35 -7.36 9.93 -18.80
CA GLU A 35 -6.05 9.29 -18.70
C GLU A 35 -5.89 8.57 -17.36
N GLY A 36 -5.11 7.49 -17.40
CA GLY A 36 -4.57 6.84 -16.21
C GLY A 36 -3.43 7.66 -15.61
N ILE A 37 -3.15 7.42 -14.33
CA ILE A 37 -2.05 8.11 -13.63
C ILE A 37 -0.96 7.15 -13.21
N TRP A 38 -1.10 5.83 -13.43
CA TRP A 38 -0.15 4.86 -12.92
C TRP A 38 1.28 5.12 -13.42
N ASP A 39 1.47 5.32 -14.72
CA ASP A 39 2.82 5.52 -15.28
C ASP A 39 3.54 6.73 -14.68
N ALA A 40 2.85 7.86 -14.58
CA ALA A 40 3.41 9.07 -13.96
C ALA A 40 3.67 8.87 -12.46
N VAL A 41 2.76 8.22 -11.74
CA VAL A 41 2.94 7.91 -10.31
C VAL A 41 4.10 6.94 -10.11
N ARG A 42 4.27 5.94 -10.97
CA ARG A 42 5.36 4.97 -10.93
C ARG A 42 6.70 5.65 -11.13
N GLU A 43 6.82 6.54 -12.10
CA GLU A 43 8.01 7.37 -12.34
C GLU A 43 8.35 8.27 -11.14
N GLU A 44 7.34 8.93 -10.57
CA GLU A 44 7.50 9.78 -9.37
C GLU A 44 7.98 8.98 -8.17
N ILE A 45 7.41 7.79 -7.92
CA ILE A 45 7.84 6.89 -6.84
C ILE A 45 9.29 6.45 -7.06
N GLY A 46 9.63 6.00 -8.27
CA GLY A 46 10.97 5.54 -8.60
C GLY A 46 12.03 6.63 -8.38
N THR A 47 11.74 7.85 -8.87
CA THR A 47 12.58 9.03 -8.65
C THR A 47 12.79 9.31 -7.16
N GLY A 48 11.71 9.29 -6.37
CA GLY A 48 11.78 9.53 -4.92
C GLY A 48 12.63 8.48 -4.19
N ILE A 49 12.54 7.21 -4.56
CA ILE A 49 13.33 6.12 -3.96
C ILE A 49 14.81 6.28 -4.29
N VAL A 50 15.16 6.58 -5.54
CA VAL A 50 16.55 6.79 -5.96
C VAL A 50 17.17 7.99 -5.23
N GLN A 51 16.42 9.08 -5.07
CA GLN A 51 16.87 10.25 -4.32
C GLN A 51 17.18 9.95 -2.84
N GLN A 52 16.49 8.96 -2.26
CA GLN A 52 16.71 8.48 -0.90
C GLN A 52 17.78 7.37 -0.81
N GLY A 53 18.53 7.13 -1.89
CA GLY A 53 19.59 6.12 -1.94
C GLY A 53 19.10 4.68 -2.08
N GLY A 54 17.83 4.49 -2.47
CA GLY A 54 17.29 3.19 -2.86
C GLY A 54 17.66 2.81 -4.29
N ILE A 55 17.37 1.56 -4.65
CA ILE A 55 17.55 1.01 -5.99
C ILE A 55 16.18 0.62 -6.53
N ILE A 56 15.95 0.83 -7.82
CA ILE A 56 14.72 0.45 -8.49
C ILE A 56 14.99 -0.36 -9.75
N ASP A 57 14.01 -1.17 -10.13
CA ASP A 57 13.91 -1.81 -11.43
C ASP A 57 12.45 -1.77 -11.90
N GLU A 58 12.23 -1.53 -13.20
CA GLU A 58 10.91 -1.52 -13.81
C GLU A 58 10.72 -2.81 -14.60
N VAL A 59 9.71 -3.59 -14.24
CA VAL A 59 9.47 -4.90 -14.86
C VAL A 59 8.00 -5.07 -15.21
N GLU A 60 7.72 -5.84 -16.25
CA GLU A 60 6.37 -6.24 -16.59
C GLU A 60 6.04 -7.57 -15.88
N GLY A 61 5.12 -7.50 -14.91
CA GLY A 61 4.68 -8.64 -14.12
C GLY A 61 3.25 -9.08 -14.42
N PRO A 62 2.71 -10.03 -13.63
CA PRO A 62 1.34 -10.52 -13.80
C PRO A 62 0.25 -9.44 -13.66
N LEU A 63 0.58 -8.30 -13.03
CA LEU A 63 -0.30 -7.14 -12.82
C LEU A 63 -0.03 -5.99 -13.81
N GLY A 64 0.80 -6.21 -14.83
CA GLY A 64 1.29 -5.17 -15.74
C GLY A 64 2.63 -4.60 -15.29
N TRP A 65 2.94 -3.38 -15.73
CA TRP A 65 4.16 -2.68 -15.32
C TRP A 65 4.17 -2.42 -13.81
N GLU A 66 5.25 -2.85 -13.16
CA GLU A 66 5.49 -2.68 -11.74
C GLU A 66 6.89 -2.11 -11.49
N LEU A 67 7.06 -1.52 -10.31
CA LEU A 67 8.33 -1.00 -9.85
C LEU A 67 8.81 -1.87 -8.69
N GLN A 68 9.89 -2.63 -8.90
CA GLN A 68 10.59 -3.33 -7.84
C GLN A 68 11.58 -2.36 -7.20
N ALA A 69 11.59 -2.29 -5.88
CA ALA A 69 12.42 -1.34 -5.17
C ALA A 69 13.10 -1.96 -3.96
N GLN A 70 14.36 -1.59 -3.76
CA GLN A 70 15.10 -1.76 -2.53
C GLN A 70 15.14 -0.41 -1.82
N VAL A 71 14.33 -0.26 -0.78
CA VAL A 71 14.23 0.97 0.02
C VAL A 71 15.12 0.88 1.25
N GLN A 72 15.80 1.98 1.58
CA GLN A 72 16.54 2.09 2.84
C GLN A 72 15.57 2.20 4.01
N VAL A 73 15.81 1.43 5.07
CA VAL A 73 15.00 1.44 6.30
C VAL A 73 15.92 1.40 7.50
N GLN A 74 15.48 1.99 8.61
CA GLN A 74 16.14 1.79 9.89
C GLN A 74 15.59 0.53 10.55
N LEU A 75 16.48 -0.40 10.88
CA LEU A 75 16.12 -1.63 11.57
C LEU A 75 15.85 -1.37 13.06
N PRO A 76 15.15 -2.28 13.77
CA PRO A 76 14.84 -2.10 15.20
C PRO A 76 16.07 -1.95 16.10
N ASP A 77 17.23 -2.44 15.66
CA ASP A 77 18.51 -2.30 16.37
C ASP A 77 19.24 -0.97 16.07
N GLY A 78 18.61 -0.08 15.29
CA GLY A 78 19.14 1.23 14.90
C GLY A 78 20.09 1.20 13.71
N SER A 79 20.41 0.02 13.16
CA SER A 79 21.26 -0.11 11.98
C SER A 79 20.52 0.18 10.68
N ASP A 80 21.26 0.58 9.65
CA ASP A 80 20.72 0.74 8.31
C ASP A 80 20.51 -0.62 7.66
N GLY A 81 19.31 -0.82 7.13
CA GLY A 81 18.92 -2.00 6.39
C GLY A 81 18.25 -1.65 5.08
N PHE A 82 17.86 -2.69 4.36
CA PHE A 82 17.07 -2.55 3.15
C PHE A 82 15.85 -3.43 3.20
N GLN A 83 14.75 -2.92 2.67
CA GLN A 83 13.52 -3.67 2.45
C GLN A 83 13.23 -3.74 0.95
N ILE A 84 12.88 -4.93 0.48
CA ILE A 84 12.44 -5.12 -0.90
C ILE A 84 10.92 -5.04 -0.95
N VAL A 85 10.42 -4.20 -1.84
CA VAL A 85 8.98 -3.97 -2.06
C VAL A 85 8.69 -3.93 -3.57
N ARG A 86 7.45 -4.26 -3.94
CA ARG A 86 6.95 -4.08 -5.31
C ARG A 86 5.79 -3.10 -5.29
N PHE A 87 5.85 -2.05 -6.10
CA PHE A 87 4.74 -1.17 -6.34
C PHE A 87 4.02 -1.60 -7.61
N VAL A 88 2.73 -1.89 -7.46
CA VAL A 88 1.84 -2.28 -8.54
C VAL A 88 0.71 -1.26 -8.64
N GLY A 89 0.13 -1.12 -9.83
CA GLY A 89 -0.89 -0.12 -10.06
C GLY A 89 -1.81 -0.49 -11.21
N VAL A 90 -3.08 -0.12 -11.08
CA VAL A 90 -4.05 -0.27 -12.17
C VAL A 90 -4.95 0.96 -12.24
N ASP A 91 -5.12 1.46 -13.46
CA ASP A 91 -6.03 2.55 -13.77
C ASP A 91 -7.42 1.99 -14.11
N GLY A 92 -8.44 2.63 -13.57
CA GLY A 92 -9.85 2.36 -13.86
C GLY A 92 -10.64 3.63 -14.13
N PRO A 93 -11.97 3.54 -14.31
CA PRO A 93 -12.80 4.68 -14.68
C PRO A 93 -12.77 5.81 -13.63
N ARG A 94 -11.93 6.82 -13.89
CA ARG A 94 -11.70 7.98 -13.03
C ARG A 94 -11.12 7.63 -11.65
N TRP A 95 -10.45 6.49 -11.53
CA TRP A 95 -9.73 6.10 -10.31
C TRP A 95 -8.46 5.33 -10.66
N PHE A 96 -7.54 5.28 -9.72
CA PHE A 96 -6.30 4.50 -9.78
C PHE A 96 -6.14 3.73 -8.47
N LEU A 97 -5.81 2.45 -8.54
CA LEU A 97 -5.52 1.63 -7.36
C LEU A 97 -4.02 1.33 -7.33
N ARG A 98 -3.37 1.68 -6.22
CA ARG A 98 -1.98 1.34 -5.92
C ARG A 98 -1.92 0.19 -4.93
N GLY A 99 -1.04 -0.77 -5.22
CA GLY A 99 -0.63 -1.84 -4.32
C GLY A 99 0.84 -1.67 -3.94
N VAL A 100 1.19 -1.88 -2.67
CA VAL A 100 2.59 -2.04 -2.23
C VAL A 100 2.74 -3.42 -1.60
N ILE A 101 3.41 -4.31 -2.32
CA ILE A 101 3.65 -5.69 -1.91
C ILE A 101 4.96 -5.76 -1.13
N SER A 102 4.92 -6.40 0.04
CA SER A 102 6.07 -6.54 0.94
C SER A 102 6.15 -7.94 1.57
N GLY A 103 7.26 -8.22 2.24
CA GLY A 103 7.54 -9.52 2.84
C GLY A 103 7.88 -10.57 1.78
N LYS A 104 7.55 -11.84 2.03
CA LYS A 104 7.90 -12.95 1.11
C LYS A 104 7.33 -12.77 -0.29
N ALA A 105 6.14 -12.16 -0.43
CA ALA A 105 5.52 -11.88 -1.72
C ALA A 105 6.29 -10.88 -2.61
N ALA A 106 7.20 -10.08 -2.02
CA ALA A 106 8.07 -9.22 -2.80
C ALA A 106 9.18 -9.99 -3.55
N LEU A 107 9.50 -11.22 -3.12
CA LEU A 107 10.65 -12.00 -3.60
C LEU A 107 10.30 -13.38 -4.16
N HIS A 108 9.20 -13.98 -3.70
CA HIS A 108 8.88 -15.37 -4.01
C HIS A 108 7.58 -15.46 -4.83
N PRO A 109 7.63 -15.97 -6.07
CA PRO A 109 6.47 -16.03 -6.97
C PRO A 109 5.24 -16.75 -6.38
N HIS A 110 5.45 -17.82 -5.60
CA HIS A 110 4.33 -18.53 -4.97
C HIS A 110 3.62 -17.67 -3.92
N ALA A 111 4.37 -16.94 -3.08
CA ALA A 111 3.78 -16.03 -2.10
C ALA A 111 3.16 -14.80 -2.78
N ALA A 112 3.79 -14.33 -3.87
CA ALA A 112 3.29 -13.25 -4.69
C ALA A 112 1.90 -13.57 -5.26
N SER A 113 1.68 -14.78 -5.79
CA SER A 113 0.40 -15.14 -6.41
C SER A 113 -0.80 -14.99 -5.47
N GLU A 114 -0.68 -15.33 -4.20
CA GLU A 114 -1.79 -15.15 -3.22
C GLU A 114 -2.09 -13.67 -2.98
N VAL A 115 -1.05 -12.84 -2.91
CA VAL A 115 -1.17 -11.40 -2.68
C VAL A 115 -1.64 -10.64 -3.93
N GLU A 116 -1.16 -11.05 -5.10
CA GLU A 116 -1.62 -10.52 -6.39
C GLU A 116 -3.09 -10.85 -6.61
N GLN A 117 -3.57 -12.00 -6.14
CA GLN A 117 -5.00 -12.33 -6.18
C GLN A 117 -5.85 -11.34 -5.37
N VAL A 118 -5.39 -10.94 -4.17
CA VAL A 118 -6.05 -9.88 -3.38
C VAL A 118 -6.16 -8.58 -4.17
N PHE A 119 -5.08 -8.19 -4.87
CA PHE A 119 -5.10 -6.99 -5.72
C PHE A 119 -6.12 -7.11 -6.85
N ARG A 120 -6.16 -8.26 -7.56
CA ARG A 120 -7.12 -8.52 -8.65
C ARG A 120 -8.57 -8.54 -8.19
N ASP A 121 -8.81 -9.06 -7.00
CA ASP A 121 -10.16 -9.17 -6.42
C ASP A 121 -10.63 -7.85 -5.77
N THR A 122 -9.77 -6.83 -5.72
CA THR A 122 -10.12 -5.53 -5.16
C THR A 122 -11.01 -4.75 -6.14
N VAL A 123 -12.20 -4.37 -5.66
CA VAL A 123 -13.15 -3.54 -6.41
C VAL A 123 -13.12 -2.12 -5.88
N VAL A 124 -12.81 -1.15 -6.74
CA VAL A 124 -12.85 0.27 -6.40
C VAL A 124 -14.19 0.87 -6.79
N VAL A 125 -14.95 1.33 -5.78
CA VAL A 125 -16.20 2.08 -5.96
C VAL A 125 -15.98 3.53 -5.53
N ARG A 126 -15.57 4.38 -6.49
CA ARG A 126 -15.32 5.81 -6.27
C ARG A 126 -16.55 6.61 -5.81
N GLY A 127 -17.75 6.20 -6.21
CA GLY A 127 -18.96 7.01 -6.10
C GLY A 127 -19.05 8.11 -7.17
N GLN A 128 -19.93 9.10 -6.96
CA GLN A 128 -20.21 10.17 -7.93
C GLN A 128 -19.69 11.54 -7.52
N ASP A 129 -19.21 11.68 -6.28
CA ASP A 129 -18.80 12.97 -5.74
C ASP A 129 -17.59 13.55 -6.51
N PRO A 130 -17.52 14.89 -6.66
CA PRO A 130 -16.34 15.54 -7.19
C PRO A 130 -15.12 15.25 -6.32
N MET A 131 -13.99 14.92 -6.96
CA MET A 131 -12.70 14.68 -6.31
C MET A 131 -11.61 15.22 -7.23
N ALA A 132 -10.60 15.88 -6.67
CA ALA A 132 -9.46 16.32 -7.45
C ALA A 132 -8.61 15.09 -7.83
N PRO A 133 -7.97 15.08 -9.02
CA PRO A 133 -7.01 14.04 -9.35
C PRO A 133 -5.94 13.90 -8.24
N ARG A 134 -5.56 12.67 -7.92
CA ARG A 134 -4.62 12.27 -6.86
C ARG A 134 -5.13 12.44 -5.42
N ASP A 135 -6.37 12.90 -5.20
CA ASP A 135 -6.99 12.80 -3.88
C ASP A 135 -7.22 11.32 -3.49
N PRO A 136 -7.00 10.93 -2.23
CA PRO A 136 -7.32 9.58 -1.77
C PRO A 136 -8.84 9.34 -1.81
N ILE A 137 -9.26 8.18 -2.31
CA ILE A 137 -10.65 7.72 -2.25
C ILE A 137 -10.85 7.04 -0.89
N LEU A 138 -11.69 7.64 -0.06
CA LEU A 138 -11.94 7.16 1.30
C LEU A 138 -12.62 5.79 1.31
N LEU A 139 -12.10 4.87 2.11
CA LEU A 139 -12.71 3.57 2.35
C LEU A 139 -13.91 3.73 3.28
N ARG A 140 -14.97 2.98 2.98
CA ARG A 140 -16.15 2.86 3.85
C ARG A 140 -16.17 1.46 4.41
N LEU A 141 -16.25 1.34 5.73
CA LEU A 141 -16.53 0.05 6.36
C LEU A 141 -18.00 -0.28 6.16
N SER A 142 -18.25 -1.50 5.73
CA SER A 142 -19.58 -2.09 5.75
C SER A 142 -20.09 -2.20 7.18
N GLU A 143 -21.41 -2.06 7.35
CA GLU A 143 -22.07 -2.22 8.64
C GLU A 143 -21.71 -3.59 9.27
N GLY A 144 -21.35 -3.58 10.55
CA GLY A 144 -20.96 -4.79 11.29
C GLY A 144 -19.47 -5.12 11.33
N MET A 145 -18.61 -4.29 10.72
CA MET A 145 -17.15 -4.40 10.88
C MET A 145 -16.67 -3.56 12.07
N GLU A 146 -16.08 -4.21 13.08
CA GLU A 146 -15.45 -3.53 14.21
C GLU A 146 -13.98 -3.23 13.89
N ILE A 147 -13.58 -1.95 13.98
CA ILE A 147 -12.16 -1.58 13.93
C ILE A 147 -11.57 -1.89 15.30
N ASN A 148 -10.82 -2.98 15.40
CA ASN A 148 -9.98 -3.21 16.56
C ASN A 148 -8.75 -2.30 16.46
N SER A 149 -8.81 -1.13 17.10
CA SER A 149 -7.59 -0.37 17.39
C SER A 149 -6.73 -1.23 18.32
N PRO A 150 -5.42 -1.40 18.06
CA PRO A 150 -4.56 -2.01 19.06
C PRO A 150 -4.73 -1.20 20.35
N SER A 151 -5.14 -1.87 21.42
CA SER A 151 -5.23 -1.28 22.75
C SER A 151 -3.95 -0.51 22.99
N GLN A 152 -4.05 0.81 23.19
CA GLN A 152 -2.95 1.54 23.80
C GLN A 152 -2.75 0.88 25.16
N GLU A 153 -1.74 0.02 25.28
CA GLU A 153 -1.30 -0.47 26.58
C GLU A 153 -1.05 0.78 27.43
N PRO A 154 -1.70 0.91 28.59
CA PRO A 154 -1.41 2.02 29.47
C PRO A 154 0.06 1.89 29.87
N GLU A 155 0.89 2.88 29.49
CA GLU A 155 2.17 3.12 30.13
C GLU A 155 1.88 3.36 31.62
N ASN A 156 1.84 2.28 32.40
CA ASN A 156 1.65 2.37 33.83
C ASN A 156 2.60 1.42 34.55
N GLY A 157 3.69 2.03 35.04
CA GLY A 157 4.20 1.73 36.38
C GLY A 157 5.50 0.95 36.44
N ALA A 158 6.57 1.64 36.87
CA ALA A 158 7.29 1.40 38.14
C ALA A 158 8.68 2.08 38.04
N ALA A 159 8.91 3.22 38.71
CA ALA A 159 9.14 3.40 40.16
C ALA A 159 10.59 3.07 40.61
N ALA A 160 11.18 4.10 41.23
CA ALA A 160 12.16 4.05 42.31
C ALA A 160 13.52 3.38 42.04
N SER A 161 14.57 4.19 42.00
CA SER A 161 15.44 4.44 43.17
C SER A 161 16.40 5.59 42.88
#